data_AF-A0A4V1KJ82-F1
#
_entry.id   AF-A0A4V1KJ82-F1
#
_cell.length_a   1.000
_cell.length_b   1.000
_cell.length_c   1.000
_cell.angle_alpha   90.00
_cell.angle_beta   90.00
_cell.angle_gamma   90.00
#
_symmetry.space_group_name_H-M   'P 1'
#
loop_
_entity.id
_entity.type
_entity.pdbx_description
1 polymer ?
#
loop_
_entity_poly.entity_id
_entity_poly.type
_entity_poly.pdbx_seq_one_letter_code
_entity_poly.pdbx_strand_id
1 'polypeptide(L)'
;MTDLSGVDEKTRTELEAEVFRRLVQHLRDRPEVQNIDLMNLAGFCRNCLSNWLKDAADARGLGVSKDQSREAVYGMPYEDWKARHQSEATPEQKAAFAKGGGRH
;
A
#
# COMPACT_ATOMS: atom_id res chain seq x y z
N MET A 1 3.53 -20.85 -3.31
CA MET A 1 4.19 -20.10 -2.23
C MET A 1 5.16 -21.07 -1.58
N THR A 2 6.46 -20.89 -1.79
CA THR A 2 7.47 -21.83 -1.30
C THR A 2 7.47 -21.77 0.22
N ASP A 3 7.20 -22.90 0.87
CA ASP A 3 7.25 -23.01 2.32
C ASP A 3 8.67 -22.71 2.80
N LEU A 4 8.81 -21.83 3.80
CA LEU A 4 10.10 -21.57 4.44
C LEU A 4 10.44 -22.81 5.27
N SER A 5 11.14 -23.77 4.65
CA SER A 5 11.36 -25.09 5.23
C SER A 5 11.94 -24.99 6.65
N GLY A 6 11.22 -25.53 7.64
CA GLY A 6 11.63 -25.53 9.04
C GLY A 6 11.14 -24.35 9.88
N VAL A 7 10.32 -23.46 9.33
CA VAL A 7 9.70 -22.34 10.05
C VAL A 7 8.28 -22.71 10.47
N ASP A 8 7.95 -22.60 11.76
CA ASP A 8 6.58 -22.81 12.24
C ASP A 8 5.64 -21.69 11.80
N GLU A 9 4.33 -21.94 11.80
CA GLU A 9 3.33 -21.01 11.28
C GLU A 9 3.30 -19.65 12.01
N LYS A 10 3.55 -19.64 13.32
CA LYS A 10 3.60 -18.39 14.09
C LYS A 10 4.80 -17.58 13.64
N THR A 11 5.98 -18.19 13.58
CA THR A 11 7.21 -17.52 13.12
C THR A 11 7.05 -17.04 11.67
N ARG A 12 6.42 -17.82 10.78
CA ARG A 12 6.12 -17.39 9.41
C ARG A 12 5.27 -16.12 9.38
N THR A 13 4.19 -16.09 10.18
CA THR A 13 3.29 -14.93 10.28
C THR A 13 4.01 -13.69 10.79
N GLU A 14 4.88 -13.84 11.79
CA GLU A 14 5.67 -12.74 12.35
C GLU A 14 6.66 -12.16 11.32
N LEU A 15 7.30 -13.03 10.53
CA LEU A 15 8.20 -12.65 9.45
C LEU A 15 7.47 -11.92 8.32
N GLU A 16 6.32 -12.43 7.88
CA GLU A 16 5.48 -11.78 6.86
C GLU A 16 5.03 -10.39 7.32
N ALA A 17 4.59 -10.27 8.58
CA ALA A 17 4.21 -8.99 9.16
C ALA A 17 5.39 -8.01 9.26
N GLU A 18 6.60 -8.50 9.60
CA GLU A 18 7.82 -7.69 9.63
C GLU A 18 8.21 -7.18 8.25
N VAL A 19 8.16 -8.03 7.23
CA VAL A 19 8.43 -7.63 5.84
C VAL A 19 7.41 -6.61 5.36
N PHE A 20 6.12 -6.78 5.69
CA PHE A 20 5.09 -5.79 5.35
C PHE A 20 5.34 -4.44 6.04
N ARG A 21 5.67 -4.43 7.33
CA ARG A 21 6.05 -3.20 8.05
C ARG A 21 7.25 -2.51 7.41
N ARG A 22 8.27 -3.27 6.99
CA ARG A 22 9.43 -2.74 6.27
C ARG A 22 9.08 -2.15 4.91
N LEU A 23 8.22 -2.79 4.13
CA LEU A 23 7.74 -2.25 2.86
C LEU A 23 6.99 -0.94 3.07
N VAL A 24 6.07 -0.90 4.03
CA VAL A 24 5.31 0.30 4.37
C VAL A 24 6.25 1.43 4.79
N GLN A 25 7.23 1.15 5.64
CA GLN A 25 8.23 2.16 6.04
C GLN A 25 9.06 2.64 4.83
N HIS A 26 9.54 1.72 4.00
CA HIS A 26 10.29 2.07 2.79
C HIS A 26 9.51 3.00 1.84
N LEU A 27 8.20 2.79 1.71
CA LEU A 27 7.32 3.65 0.90
C LEU A 27 7.05 5.01 1.55
N ARG A 28 7.11 5.13 2.88
CA ARG A 28 7.00 6.41 3.60
C ARG A 28 8.27 7.24 3.48
N ASP A 29 9.43 6.58 3.54
CA ASP A 29 10.74 7.21 3.38
C ASP A 29 11.00 7.65 1.92
N ARG A 30 10.13 7.25 0.99
CA ARG A 30 10.19 7.59 -0.44
C ARG A 30 8.93 8.31 -0.93
N PRO A 31 8.60 9.50 -0.39
CA PRO A 31 7.42 10.25 -0.81
C PRO A 31 7.46 10.66 -2.29
N GLU A 32 8.64 10.77 -2.88
CA GLU A 32 8.84 11.07 -4.30
C GLU A 32 8.29 9.97 -5.22
N VAL A 33 8.19 8.73 -4.75
CA VAL A 33 7.59 7.63 -5.50
C VAL A 33 6.07 7.78 -5.45
N GLN A 34 5.47 8.38 -6.49
CA GLN A 34 4.04 8.67 -6.52
C GLN A 34 3.20 7.41 -6.74
N ASN A 35 1.98 7.39 -6.21
CA ASN A 35 1.07 6.26 -6.39
C ASN A 35 0.77 5.98 -7.87
N ILE A 36 0.70 7.01 -8.71
CA ILE A 36 0.42 6.83 -10.15
C ILE A 36 1.56 6.09 -10.85
N ASP A 37 2.81 6.33 -10.47
CA ASP A 37 3.97 5.63 -11.02
C ASP A 37 3.99 4.17 -10.60
N LEU A 38 3.68 3.89 -9.32
CA LEU A 38 3.53 2.53 -8.81
C LEU A 38 2.40 1.78 -9.53
N MET A 39 1.26 2.43 -9.77
CA MET A 39 0.16 1.82 -10.52
C MET A 39 0.54 1.54 -11.97
N ASN A 40 1.23 2.47 -12.64
CA ASN A 40 1.66 2.32 -14.03
C ASN A 40 2.71 1.21 -14.20
N LEU A 41 3.61 1.06 -13.23
CA LEU A 41 4.71 0.09 -13.30
C LEU A 41 4.34 -1.29 -12.77
N ALA A 42 3.68 -1.36 -11.62
CA ALA A 42 3.54 -2.57 -10.82
C ALA A 42 2.08 -2.98 -10.57
N GLY A 43 1.10 -2.17 -10.96
CA GLY A 43 -0.33 -2.48 -10.79
C GLY A 43 -0.83 -2.41 -9.34
N PHE A 44 -0.03 -1.88 -8.41
CA PHE A 44 -0.47 -1.59 -7.04
C PHE A 44 0.21 -0.33 -6.53
N CYS A 45 -0.35 0.30 -5.49
CA CYS A 45 0.24 1.45 -4.81
C CYS A 45 -0.10 1.45 -3.31
N ARG A 46 0.24 2.52 -2.59
CA ARG A 46 -0.07 2.66 -1.15
C ARG A 46 -1.58 2.55 -0.84
N ASN A 47 -2.43 3.04 -1.75
CA ASN A 47 -3.89 2.90 -1.61
C ASN A 47 -4.33 1.44 -1.72
N CYS A 48 -3.69 0.63 -2.57
CA CYS A 48 -3.96 -0.81 -2.66
C CYS A 48 -3.60 -1.52 -1.36
N LEU A 49 -2.43 -1.21 -0.78
CA LEU A 49 -2.04 -1.74 0.53
C LEU A 49 -3.04 -1.37 1.63
N SER A 50 -3.56 -0.14 1.59
CA SER A 50 -4.57 0.35 2.54
C SER A 50 -5.91 -0.38 2.38
N ASN A 51 -6.30 -0.67 1.14
CA ASN A 51 -7.51 -1.45 0.85
C ASN A 51 -7.34 -2.90 1.30
N TRP A 52 -6.22 -3.57 1.00
CA TRP A 52 -5.98 -4.95 1.44
C TRP A 52 -5.99 -5.09 2.96
N LEU A 53 -5.43 -4.11 3.68
CA LEU A 53 -5.52 -4.07 5.14
C LEU A 53 -6.97 -3.95 5.63
N LYS A 54 -7.77 -3.09 4.98
CA LYS A 54 -9.19 -2.94 5.30
C LYS A 54 -9.96 -4.22 5.01
N ASP A 55 -9.76 -4.83 3.84
CA ASP A 55 -10.42 -6.08 3.43
C ASP A 55 -10.11 -7.21 4.42
N ALA A 56 -8.85 -7.31 4.87
CA ALA A 56 -8.44 -8.28 5.89
C ALA A 56 -9.08 -8.01 7.27
N ALA A 57 -9.35 -6.75 7.61
CA ALA A 57 -10.06 -6.38 8.83
C ALA A 57 -11.56 -6.68 8.73
N ASP A 58 -12.19 -6.31 7.61
CA ASP A 58 -13.60 -6.59 7.31
C ASP A 58 -13.89 -8.09 7.34
N ALA A 59 -13.01 -8.92 6.75
CA ALA A 59 -13.12 -10.38 6.77
C ALA A 59 -13.10 -10.98 8.19
N ARG A 60 -12.61 -10.22 9.18
CA ARG A 60 -12.57 -10.58 10.60
C ARG A 60 -13.62 -9.85 11.44
N GLY A 61 -14.50 -9.07 10.82
CA GLY A 61 -15.49 -8.24 11.52
C GLY A 61 -14.87 -7.11 12.35
N LEU A 62 -13.62 -6.73 12.07
CA LEU A 62 -12.93 -5.62 12.74
C LEU A 62 -13.30 -4.34 11.97
N GLY A 63 -14.11 -3.48 12.58
CA GLY A 63 -14.65 -2.26 11.95
C GLY A 63 -13.62 -1.16 11.66
N VAL A 64 -12.58 -1.48 10.89
CA VAL A 64 -11.52 -0.55 10.47
C VAL A 64 -12.05 0.32 9.33
N SER A 65 -12.03 1.63 9.54
CA SER A 65 -12.43 2.59 8.52
C SER A 65 -11.38 2.72 7.43
N LYS A 66 -11.79 3.24 6.27
CA LYS A 66 -10.87 3.54 5.15
C LYS A 66 -9.78 4.53 5.53
N ASP A 67 -10.09 5.49 6.40
CA ASP A 67 -9.13 6.49 6.85
C ASP A 67 -8.13 5.89 7.83
N GLN A 68 -8.57 5.00 8.73
CA GLN A 68 -7.69 4.25 9.62
C GLN A 68 -6.74 3.33 8.85
N SER A 69 -7.24 2.62 7.82
CA SER A 69 -6.38 1.75 7.02
C SER A 69 -5.36 2.53 6.19
N ARG A 70 -5.72 3.72 5.70
CA ARG A 70 -4.78 4.64 5.07
C ARG A 70 -3.77 5.18 6.05
N GLU A 71 -4.19 5.68 7.21
CA GLU A 71 -3.27 6.18 8.23
C GLU A 71 -2.25 5.12 8.64
N ALA A 72 -2.68 3.86 8.77
CA ALA A 72 -1.79 2.73 9.04
C ALA A 72 -0.74 2.49 7.94
N VAL A 73 -1.00 2.84 6.68
CA VAL A 73 -0.03 2.72 5.58
C VAL A 73 0.78 4.00 5.38
N TYR A 74 0.16 5.18 5.43
CA TYR A 74 0.82 6.47 5.19
C TYR A 74 1.59 6.99 6.40
N GLY A 75 1.30 6.51 7.62
CA GLY A 75 1.93 6.95 8.86
C GLY A 75 1.44 8.30 9.39
N MET A 76 0.43 8.88 8.74
CA MET A 76 -0.27 10.11 9.09
C MET A 76 -1.63 10.14 8.38
N PRO A 77 -2.55 11.06 8.73
CA PRO A 77 -3.79 11.24 7.98
C PRO A 77 -3.53 11.42 6.49
N TYR A 78 -4.34 10.75 5.66
CA TYR A 78 -4.11 10.74 4.21
C TYR A 78 -4.12 12.14 3.60
N GLU A 79 -4.99 13.02 4.06
CA GLU A 79 -5.05 14.40 3.58
C GLU A 79 -3.78 15.20 3.93
N ASP A 80 -3.17 14.96 5.10
CA ASP A 80 -1.88 15.56 5.47
C ASP A 80 -0.75 15.04 4.58
N TRP A 81 -0.74 13.74 4.29
CA TRP A 81 0.25 13.16 3.37
C TRP A 81 0.10 13.76 1.97
N LYS A 82 -1.13 13.90 1.47
CA LYS A 82 -1.40 14.51 0.16
C LYS A 82 -0.91 15.94 0.11
N ALA A 83 -1.22 16.74 1.13
CA ALA A 83 -0.81 18.14 1.19
C ALA A 83 0.73 18.31 1.23
N ARG A 84 1.45 17.36 1.84
CA ARG A 84 2.92 17.44 2.01
C ARG A 84 3.71 16.81 0.87
N HIS A 85 3.17 15.79 0.20
CA HIS A 85 3.96 14.88 -0.62
C HIS A 85 3.35 14.53 -1.98
N GLN A 86 2.03 14.76 -2.19
CA GLN A 86 1.41 14.39 -3.46
C GLN A 86 1.59 15.51 -4.49
N SER A 87 2.24 15.18 -5.59
CA SER A 87 2.38 16.07 -6.74
C SER A 87 1.24 15.86 -7.73
N GLU A 88 0.95 16.87 -8.55
CA GLU A 88 0.05 16.68 -9.67
C GLU A 88 0.67 15.72 -10.70
N ALA A 89 -0.11 14.72 -11.13
CA ALA A 89 0.34 13.80 -12.16
C ALA A 89 0.46 14.48 -13.53
N THR A 90 1.55 14.19 -14.24
CA THR A 90 1.78 14.70 -15.59
C THR A 90 0.79 14.10 -16.60
N PRO A 91 0.59 14.73 -17.77
CA PRO A 91 -0.24 14.17 -18.83
C PRO A 91 0.18 12.75 -19.25
N GLU A 92 1.48 12.48 -19.28
CA GLU A 92 2.04 11.18 -19.66
C GLU A 92 1.71 10.12 -18.62
N GLN A 93 1.86 10.43 -17.33
CA GLN A 93 1.49 9.52 -16.23
C GLN A 93 -0.02 9.21 -16.25
N LYS A 94 -0.85 10.23 -16.48
CA LYS A 94 -2.32 10.09 -16.62
C LYS A 94 -2.67 9.20 -17.84
N ALA A 95 -2.00 9.40 -18.97
CA ALA A 95 -2.23 8.61 -20.18
C ALA A 95 -1.80 7.14 -20.02
N ALA A 96 -0.66 6.88 -19.37
CA ALA A 96 -0.21 5.53 -19.06
C ALA A 96 -1.19 4.82 -18.12
N PHE A 97 -1.71 5.54 -17.12
CA PHE A 97 -2.69 5.01 -16.17
C PHE A 97 -3.99 4.62 -16.89
N ALA A 98 -4.49 5.46 -17.79
CA ALA A 98 -5.69 5.19 -18.57
C ALA A 98 -5.55 3.95 -19.48
N LYS A 99 -4.35 3.66 -19.99
CA LYS A 99 -4.10 2.51 -20.89
C LYS A 99 -3.97 1.16 -20.18
N GLY A 100 -3.58 1.16 -18.91
CA GLY A 100 -3.26 -0.10 -18.22
C GLY A 100 -3.28 -0.04 -16.70
N GLY A 101 -2.88 1.09 -16.10
CA GLY A 101 -2.76 1.24 -14.65
C GLY A 101 -4.09 1.36 -13.88
N GLY A 102 -5.20 1.67 -14.55
CA GLY A 102 -6.51 1.89 -13.91
C GLY A 102 -7.44 0.67 -13.79
N ARG A 103 -6.96 -0.55 -14.07
CA ARG A 103 -7.81 -1.75 -14.14
C ARG A 103 -7.98 -2.53 -12.81
N HIS A 104 -7.63 -1.94 -11.66
CA HIS A 104 -7.75 -2.56 -10.34
C HIS A 104 -8.45 -1.65 -9.34
#